data_AF-A0A0J6E6F7-F1
#
_entry.id   AF-A0A0J6E6F7-F1
#
_cell.length_a   1.000
_cell.length_b   1.000
_cell.length_c   1.000
_cell.angle_alpha   90.00
_cell.angle_beta   90.00
_cell.angle_gamma   90.00
#
_symmetry.space_group_name_H-M   'P 1'
#
loop_
_entity.id
_entity.type
_entity.pdbx_description
1 polymer ?
#
loop_
_entity_poly.entity_id
_entity_poly.type
_entity_poly.pdbx_seq_one_letter_code
_entity_poly.pdbx_strand_id
1 'polypeptide(L)'
;MNRASADRYANFKELSQKETEGVDYSVFKRNAGKGLLVMSPHGGGIEPGISEIVRAFADDRASIYLFEGIKSRGNRDLHVTSACFDDPLAVKMAADHQYVLAFHGYFEPSHCHTLVGGTDRKRAAIFVNALRRHGFSAELQERGARFSGTSPESINNRCKTGLSVQFEISTAQRKAMFGHFSLKGRDGSQNEVFHQYINAVKEGAAAAYGRA
;
A
#
# COMPACT_ATOMS: atom_id res chain seq x y z
N MET A 1 18.23 -0.80 16.81
CA MET A 1 17.11 -1.76 16.89
C MET A 1 15.82 -1.00 17.19
N ASN A 2 15.05 -0.58 16.19
CA ASN A 2 13.76 0.07 16.43
C ASN A 2 12.70 -1.01 16.64
N ARG A 3 12.27 -1.21 17.90
CA ARG A 3 11.04 -1.95 18.20
C ARG A 3 9.91 -1.28 17.43
N ALA A 4 9.17 -2.05 16.63
CA ALA A 4 7.85 -1.62 16.20
C ALA A 4 7.05 -1.39 17.49
N SER A 5 6.65 -0.14 17.75
CA SER A 5 5.65 0.13 18.77
C SER A 5 4.42 -0.69 18.41
N ALA A 6 3.81 -1.35 19.40
CA ALA A 6 2.49 -1.94 19.20
C ALA A 6 1.52 -0.87 18.67
N ASP A 7 0.59 -1.29 17.83
CA ASP A 7 -0.47 -0.42 17.33
C ASP A 7 -1.30 0.12 18.50
N ARG A 8 -1.75 1.37 18.38
CA ARG A 8 -2.57 2.01 19.42
C ARG A 8 -3.95 1.35 19.55
N TYR A 9 -4.48 0.87 18.45
CA TYR A 9 -5.77 0.19 18.36
C TYR A 9 -5.55 -1.26 17.96
N ALA A 10 -6.29 -2.18 18.57
CA ALA A 10 -6.18 -3.60 18.27
C ALA A 10 -6.74 -3.95 16.88
N ASN A 11 -7.67 -3.16 16.35
CA ASN A 11 -8.34 -3.34 15.06
C ASN A 11 -9.01 -2.03 14.58
N PHE A 12 -9.58 -2.02 13.37
CA PHE A 12 -10.28 -0.85 12.83
C PHE A 12 -11.57 -0.56 13.61
N LYS A 13 -12.31 -1.59 14.06
CA LYS A 13 -13.52 -1.40 14.86
C LYS A 13 -13.27 -0.57 16.13
N GLU A 14 -12.15 -0.81 16.82
CA GLU A 14 -11.73 -0.02 17.98
C GLU A 14 -11.32 1.40 17.57
N LEU A 15 -10.53 1.53 16.50
CA LEU A 15 -10.12 2.82 15.94
C LEU A 15 -11.35 3.69 15.63
N SER A 16 -12.35 3.14 14.93
CA SER A 16 -13.55 3.88 14.50
C SER A 16 -14.46 4.29 15.67
N GLN A 17 -14.26 3.75 16.87
CA GLN A 17 -14.97 4.17 18.08
C GLN A 17 -14.29 5.36 18.79
N LYS A 18 -13.02 5.63 18.47
CA LYS A 18 -12.19 6.66 19.13
C LYS A 18 -11.81 7.81 18.20
N GLU A 19 -11.84 7.58 16.90
CA GLU A 19 -11.44 8.50 15.84
C GLU A 19 -12.64 8.82 14.94
N THR A 20 -12.68 10.03 14.38
CA THR A 20 -13.82 10.50 13.58
C THR A 20 -13.50 10.51 12.09
N GLU A 21 -14.29 9.82 11.26
CA GLU A 21 -14.17 9.90 9.80
C GLU A 21 -14.45 11.33 9.31
N GLY A 22 -13.66 11.81 8.35
CA GLY A 22 -13.70 13.18 7.83
C GLY A 22 -12.93 14.19 8.67
N VAL A 23 -12.45 13.81 9.87
CA VAL A 23 -11.64 14.67 10.75
C VAL A 23 -10.27 14.04 11.02
N ASP A 24 -10.24 12.79 11.47
CA ASP A 24 -9.04 12.07 11.86
C ASP A 24 -8.55 11.13 10.76
N TYR A 25 -9.50 10.46 10.10
CA TYR A 25 -9.23 9.59 8.95
C TYR A 25 -10.27 9.78 7.85
N SER A 26 -10.01 9.27 6.65
CA SER A 26 -10.98 9.19 5.55
C SER A 26 -10.83 7.88 4.78
N VAL A 27 -11.91 7.39 4.19
CA VAL A 27 -11.88 6.23 3.30
C VAL A 27 -12.21 6.64 1.87
N PHE A 28 -11.29 6.37 0.95
CA PHE A 28 -11.51 6.49 -0.50
C PHE A 28 -11.74 5.12 -1.11
N LYS A 29 -12.75 5.02 -2.00
CA LYS A 29 -13.03 3.81 -2.77
C LYS A 29 -13.35 4.11 -4.22
N ARG A 30 -13.00 3.18 -5.11
CA ARG A 30 -13.41 3.17 -6.51
C ARG A 30 -13.68 1.73 -6.94
N ASN A 31 -14.75 1.50 -7.70
CA ASN A 31 -15.03 0.19 -8.29
C ASN A 31 -14.74 0.23 -9.79
N ALA A 32 -13.89 -0.67 -10.28
CA ALA A 32 -13.57 -0.79 -11.70
C ALA A 32 -13.50 -2.26 -12.15
N GLY A 33 -14.38 -3.10 -11.60
CA GLY A 33 -14.45 -4.54 -11.85
C GLY A 33 -14.16 -5.35 -10.59
N LYS A 34 -13.96 -6.67 -10.76
CA LYS A 34 -13.65 -7.61 -9.67
C LYS A 34 -12.34 -8.38 -9.88
N GLY A 35 -11.52 -7.93 -10.83
CA GLY A 35 -10.22 -8.56 -11.15
C GLY A 35 -9.18 -8.22 -10.09
N LEU A 36 -8.68 -6.98 -10.11
CA LEU A 36 -7.65 -6.49 -9.21
C LEU A 36 -8.23 -5.44 -8.25
N LEU A 37 -7.92 -5.60 -6.97
CA LEU A 37 -8.06 -4.55 -5.96
C LEU A 37 -6.67 -3.97 -5.65
N VAL A 38 -6.48 -2.70 -5.94
CA VAL A 38 -5.33 -1.93 -5.45
C VAL A 38 -5.72 -1.33 -4.11
N MET A 39 -4.95 -1.57 -3.05
CA MET A 39 -5.33 -1.06 -1.74
C MET A 39 -4.19 -0.66 -0.82
N SER A 40 -4.53 0.18 0.16
CA SER A 40 -3.71 0.36 1.34
C SER A 40 -4.57 0.69 2.57
N PRO A 41 -4.32 0.03 3.72
CA PRO A 41 -4.86 0.45 5.01
C PRO A 41 -4.10 1.63 5.62
N HIS A 42 -3.03 2.14 5.00
CA HIS A 42 -2.05 3.04 5.63
C HIS A 42 -1.74 4.30 4.82
N GLY A 43 -2.74 4.88 4.16
CA GLY A 43 -2.61 6.13 3.41
C GLY A 43 -2.50 7.40 4.26
N GLY A 44 -2.41 8.53 3.58
CA GLY A 44 -2.41 9.87 4.13
C GLY A 44 -1.14 10.15 4.91
N GLY A 45 -1.27 10.44 6.19
CA GLY A 45 -0.17 10.68 7.10
C GLY A 45 0.34 9.43 7.83
N ILE A 46 -0.29 8.26 7.65
CA ILE A 46 0.10 7.02 8.33
C ILE A 46 1.43 6.53 7.75
N GLU A 47 1.43 6.25 6.45
CA GLU A 47 2.64 5.99 5.65
C GLU A 47 2.71 7.01 4.48
N PRO A 48 3.31 8.18 4.71
CA PRO A 48 3.37 9.28 3.74
C PRO A 48 3.78 8.87 2.32
N GLY A 49 3.01 9.21 1.29
CA GLY A 49 3.31 8.89 -0.11
C GLY A 49 2.52 7.70 -0.67
N ILE A 50 1.96 6.84 0.19
CA ILE A 50 1.22 5.65 -0.25
C ILE A 50 -0.12 6.01 -0.90
N SER A 51 -0.80 7.03 -0.37
CA SER A 51 -2.05 7.55 -0.95
C SER A 51 -1.90 7.95 -2.41
N GLU A 52 -0.83 8.68 -2.72
CA GLU A 52 -0.56 9.17 -4.06
C GLU A 52 -0.21 8.01 -5.01
N ILE A 53 0.54 7.01 -4.53
CA ILE A 53 0.84 5.79 -5.28
C ILE A 53 -0.45 5.00 -5.59
N VAL A 54 -1.32 4.79 -4.60
CA VAL A 54 -2.58 4.07 -4.78
C VAL A 54 -3.52 4.81 -5.73
N ARG A 55 -3.63 6.15 -5.61
CA ARG A 55 -4.46 6.96 -6.50
C ARG A 55 -3.96 6.97 -7.95
N ALA A 56 -2.67 6.73 -8.21
CA ALA A 56 -2.16 6.64 -9.57
C ALA A 56 -2.79 5.50 -10.39
N PHE A 57 -3.45 4.53 -9.74
CA PHE A 57 -4.22 3.46 -10.38
C PHE A 57 -5.68 3.82 -10.66
N ALA A 58 -6.12 5.05 -10.35
CA ALA A 58 -7.51 5.45 -10.46
C ALA A 58 -8.03 5.57 -11.90
N ASP A 59 -7.16 5.60 -12.90
CA ASP A 59 -7.56 5.57 -14.32
C ASP A 59 -7.49 4.16 -14.93
N ASP A 60 -6.99 3.19 -14.17
CA ASP A 60 -6.85 1.81 -14.63
C ASP A 60 -8.15 1.01 -14.36
N ARG A 61 -8.27 -0.20 -14.88
CA ARG A 61 -9.36 -1.19 -14.65
C ARG A 61 -9.19 -1.94 -13.33
N ALA A 62 -8.64 -1.27 -12.32
CA ALA A 62 -8.49 -1.76 -10.96
C ALA A 62 -9.41 -1.01 -10.01
N SER A 63 -10.08 -1.76 -9.12
CA SER A 63 -10.78 -1.14 -8.00
C SER A 63 -9.77 -0.65 -6.97
N ILE A 64 -10.16 0.37 -6.19
CA ILE A 64 -9.32 0.97 -5.16
C ILE A 64 -10.03 0.93 -3.82
N TYR A 65 -9.28 0.57 -2.78
CA TYR A 65 -9.61 0.87 -1.38
C TYR A 65 -8.43 1.60 -0.73
N LEU A 66 -8.67 2.73 -0.07
CA LEU A 66 -7.62 3.51 0.57
C LEU A 66 -8.14 4.10 1.88
N PHE A 67 -7.56 3.67 3.00
CA PHE A 67 -7.76 4.30 4.31
C PHE A 67 -6.65 5.32 4.54
N GLU A 68 -6.99 6.53 4.97
CA GLU A 68 -6.03 7.63 5.10
C GLU A 68 -6.12 8.29 6.46
N GLY A 69 -4.98 8.45 7.12
CA GLY A 69 -4.88 9.37 8.27
C GLY A 69 -4.78 10.81 7.78
N ILE A 70 -5.70 11.66 8.21
CA ILE A 70 -5.81 13.07 7.79
C ILE A 70 -5.59 14.07 8.94
N LYS A 71 -5.15 13.59 10.11
CA LYS A 71 -4.78 14.45 11.24
C LYS A 71 -3.65 15.40 10.83
N SER A 72 -3.62 16.57 11.46
CA SER A 72 -2.47 17.49 11.32
C SER A 72 -1.16 16.90 11.85
N ARG A 73 -1.23 16.00 12.85
CA ARG A 73 -0.11 15.32 13.50
C ARG A 73 -0.60 14.04 14.18
N GLY A 74 0.30 13.09 14.43
CA GLY A 74 -0.04 11.85 15.15
C GLY A 74 -0.76 10.79 14.30
N ASN A 75 -0.72 10.87 12.97
CA ASN A 75 -1.36 9.87 12.10
C ASN A 75 -0.83 8.44 12.30
N ARG A 76 0.38 8.27 12.83
CA ARG A 76 0.93 6.94 13.15
C ARG A 76 0.06 6.19 14.16
N ASP A 77 -0.70 6.90 15.00
CA ASP A 77 -1.63 6.30 15.96
C ASP A 77 -2.82 5.60 15.26
N LEU A 78 -3.08 5.94 14.00
CA LEU A 78 -4.12 5.31 13.17
C LEU A 78 -3.62 4.06 12.45
N HIS A 79 -2.33 3.71 12.58
CA HIS A 79 -1.81 2.48 12.02
C HIS A 79 -2.41 1.28 12.77
N VAL A 80 -3.05 0.40 12.02
CA VAL A 80 -3.49 -0.93 12.45
C VAL A 80 -2.89 -1.93 11.46
N THR A 81 -2.08 -2.87 11.95
CA THR A 81 -1.39 -3.87 11.13
C THR A 81 -2.36 -4.61 10.21
N SER A 82 -1.91 -4.97 9.01
CA SER A 82 -2.78 -5.60 8.01
C SER A 82 -3.44 -6.90 8.50
N ALA A 83 -2.82 -7.61 9.45
CA ALA A 83 -3.39 -8.81 10.09
C ALA A 83 -4.60 -8.51 11.00
N CYS A 84 -4.72 -7.28 11.49
CA CYS A 84 -5.78 -6.85 12.40
C CYS A 84 -6.72 -5.81 11.78
N PHE A 85 -6.46 -5.39 10.54
CA PHE A 85 -7.25 -4.36 9.87
C PHE A 85 -8.59 -4.95 9.39
N ASP A 86 -9.68 -4.60 10.08
CA ASP A 86 -11.00 -5.19 9.92
C ASP A 86 -12.09 -4.19 9.49
N ASP A 87 -11.74 -3.13 8.76
CA ASP A 87 -12.74 -2.24 8.14
C ASP A 87 -13.72 -3.10 7.30
N PRO A 88 -15.03 -3.10 7.62
CA PRO A 88 -16.03 -3.87 6.90
C PRO A 88 -16.01 -3.65 5.38
N LEU A 89 -15.71 -2.43 4.93
CA LEU A 89 -15.60 -2.11 3.51
C LEU A 89 -14.35 -2.75 2.90
N ALA A 90 -13.19 -2.64 3.55
CA ALA A 90 -11.94 -3.27 3.07
C ALA A 90 -12.10 -4.79 2.97
N VAL A 91 -12.67 -5.41 4.01
CA VAL A 91 -12.96 -6.86 4.07
C VAL A 91 -13.87 -7.28 2.93
N LYS A 92 -14.97 -6.55 2.72
CA LYS A 92 -15.91 -6.84 1.64
C LYS A 92 -15.23 -6.69 0.27
N MET A 93 -14.50 -5.60 0.05
CA MET A 93 -13.82 -5.36 -1.22
C MET A 93 -12.77 -6.43 -1.48
N ALA A 94 -11.91 -6.78 -0.52
CA ALA A 94 -10.94 -7.85 -0.67
C ALA A 94 -11.63 -9.16 -1.09
N ALA A 95 -12.65 -9.59 -0.35
CA ALA A 95 -13.40 -10.82 -0.61
C ALA A 95 -14.14 -10.84 -1.97
N ASP A 96 -14.49 -9.68 -2.52
CA ASP A 96 -15.17 -9.57 -3.81
C ASP A 96 -14.21 -9.68 -5.02
N HIS A 97 -12.90 -9.49 -4.83
CA HIS A 97 -11.89 -9.42 -5.91
C HIS A 97 -11.07 -10.71 -6.05
N GLN A 98 -10.53 -10.94 -7.26
CA GLN A 98 -9.66 -12.10 -7.52
C GLN A 98 -8.29 -11.95 -6.88
N TYR A 99 -7.69 -10.76 -7.00
CA TYR A 99 -6.33 -10.47 -6.56
C TYR A 99 -6.25 -9.15 -5.80
N VAL A 100 -5.24 -9.02 -4.94
CA VAL A 100 -4.91 -7.77 -4.24
C VAL A 100 -3.49 -7.33 -4.56
N LEU A 101 -3.33 -6.05 -4.88
CA LEU A 101 -2.05 -5.35 -4.92
C LEU A 101 -2.03 -4.32 -3.78
N ALA A 102 -1.23 -4.59 -2.75
CA ALA A 102 -1.19 -3.79 -1.53
C ALA A 102 0.09 -2.94 -1.46
N PHE A 103 -0.05 -1.68 -1.05
CA PHE A 103 1.06 -0.74 -0.88
C PHE A 103 1.21 -0.30 0.56
N HIS A 104 2.43 -0.37 1.06
CA HIS A 104 2.85 0.02 2.39
C HIS A 104 4.19 0.76 2.36
N GLY A 105 4.52 1.45 3.44
CA GLY A 105 5.75 2.16 3.65
C GLY A 105 6.43 1.81 4.96
N TYR A 106 7.67 1.37 4.91
CA TYR A 106 8.46 1.09 6.11
C TYR A 106 9.45 2.22 6.42
N PHE A 107 9.87 2.31 7.70
CA PHE A 107 10.84 3.30 8.14
C PHE A 107 12.25 2.89 7.73
N GLU A 108 12.75 3.54 6.68
CA GLU A 108 14.15 3.50 6.24
C GLU A 108 14.44 4.83 5.53
N PRO A 109 15.00 5.83 6.25
CA PRO A 109 15.15 7.19 5.77
C PRO A 109 16.39 7.42 4.91
N SER A 110 17.33 6.47 4.87
CA SER A 110 18.63 6.66 4.22
C SER A 110 18.74 5.95 2.88
N HIS A 111 18.03 4.83 2.70
CA HIS A 111 18.17 3.99 1.50
C HIS A 111 16.87 3.92 0.69
N CYS A 112 16.94 4.33 -0.57
CA CYS A 112 15.85 4.11 -1.53
C CYS A 112 15.78 2.62 -1.86
N HIS A 113 14.72 1.94 -1.39
CA HIS A 113 14.56 0.51 -1.60
C HIS A 113 13.09 0.11 -1.51
N THR A 114 12.71 -0.94 -2.25
CA THR A 114 11.38 -1.55 -2.23
C THR A 114 11.48 -3.04 -1.93
N LEU A 115 10.82 -3.46 -0.86
CA LEU A 115 10.62 -4.86 -0.53
C LEU A 115 9.30 -5.32 -1.17
N VAL A 116 9.35 -6.35 -2.01
CA VAL A 116 8.15 -6.92 -2.64
C VAL A 116 7.90 -8.31 -2.08
N GLY A 117 6.68 -8.54 -1.63
CA GLY A 117 6.24 -9.79 -1.02
C GLY A 117 4.82 -10.17 -1.46
N GLY A 118 4.07 -10.78 -0.55
CA GLY A 118 2.74 -11.32 -0.79
C GLY A 118 2.76 -12.83 -1.05
N THR A 119 1.57 -13.40 -1.10
CA THR A 119 1.34 -14.83 -1.33
C THR A 119 1.54 -15.23 -2.80
N ASP A 120 1.37 -14.29 -3.75
CA ASP A 120 1.61 -14.50 -5.18
C ASP A 120 3.07 -14.28 -5.55
N ARG A 121 3.86 -15.33 -5.38
CA ARG A 121 5.32 -15.27 -5.59
C ARG A 121 5.70 -15.05 -7.04
N LYS A 122 4.91 -15.56 -7.99
CA LYS A 122 5.20 -15.43 -9.41
C LYS A 122 4.99 -13.98 -9.85
N ARG A 123 3.88 -13.36 -9.44
CA ARG A 123 3.61 -11.95 -9.76
C ARG A 123 4.51 -11.00 -8.99
N ALA A 124 4.82 -11.28 -7.72
CA ALA A 124 5.79 -10.50 -6.96
C ALA A 124 7.16 -10.43 -7.66
N ALA A 125 7.65 -11.54 -8.22
CA ALA A 125 8.89 -11.56 -8.99
C ALA A 125 8.82 -10.71 -10.28
N ILE A 126 7.66 -10.67 -10.96
CA ILE A 126 7.43 -9.81 -12.13
C ILE A 126 7.62 -8.33 -11.74
N PHE A 127 7.02 -7.91 -10.62
CA PHE A 127 7.15 -6.53 -10.14
C PHE A 127 8.57 -6.17 -9.74
N VAL A 128 9.31 -7.05 -9.06
CA VAL A 128 10.73 -6.83 -8.74
C VAL A 128 11.56 -6.61 -10.01
N ASN A 129 11.34 -7.45 -11.03
CA ASN A 129 12.04 -7.31 -12.30
C ASN A 129 11.66 -6.00 -13.02
N ALA A 130 10.39 -5.62 -13.02
CA ALA A 130 9.94 -4.36 -13.59
C ALA A 130 10.61 -3.16 -12.91
N LEU A 131 10.58 -3.09 -11.57
CA LEU A 131 11.26 -2.04 -10.80
C LEU A 131 12.76 -1.95 -11.13
N ARG A 132 13.47 -3.09 -11.15
CA ARG A 132 14.90 -3.15 -11.46
C ARG A 132 15.23 -2.67 -12.87
N ARG A 133 14.40 -3.00 -13.87
CA ARG A 133 14.59 -2.52 -15.25
C ARG A 133 14.49 -1.00 -15.36
N HIS A 134 13.69 -0.37 -14.51
CA HIS A 134 13.57 1.08 -14.41
C HIS A 134 14.59 1.70 -13.45
N GLY A 135 15.60 0.95 -13.02
CA GLY A 135 16.69 1.45 -12.17
C GLY A 135 16.36 1.54 -10.68
N PHE A 136 15.19 1.06 -10.23
CA PHE A 136 14.83 1.07 -8.82
C PHE A 136 15.42 -0.13 -8.07
N SER A 137 15.93 0.15 -6.87
CA SER A 137 16.38 -0.88 -5.95
C SER A 137 15.17 -1.63 -5.39
N ALA A 138 15.06 -2.92 -5.71
CA ALA A 138 13.97 -3.76 -5.25
C ALA A 138 14.44 -5.20 -5.01
N GLU A 139 13.82 -5.89 -4.06
CA GLU A 139 14.06 -7.30 -3.81
C GLU A 139 12.77 -8.06 -3.46
N LEU A 140 12.81 -9.37 -3.71
CA LEU A 140 11.73 -10.27 -3.36
C LEU A 140 11.94 -10.79 -1.93
N GLN A 141 11.04 -10.46 -1.01
CA GLN A 141 11.14 -10.86 0.40
C GLN A 141 10.85 -12.34 0.60
N GLU A 142 11.73 -13.04 1.33
CA GLU A 142 11.55 -14.45 1.71
C GLU A 142 10.23 -14.70 2.46
N ARG A 143 9.66 -15.89 2.31
CA ARG A 143 8.42 -16.24 3.03
C ARG A 143 8.68 -16.21 4.55
N GLY A 144 7.77 -15.61 5.30
CA GLY A 144 7.92 -15.49 6.76
C GLY A 144 8.95 -14.45 7.22
N ALA A 145 9.68 -13.81 6.31
CA ALA A 145 10.49 -12.64 6.65
C ALA A 145 9.60 -11.49 7.13
N ARG A 146 10.20 -10.56 7.87
CA ARG A 146 9.54 -9.29 8.21
C ARG A 146 9.14 -8.59 6.91
N PHE A 147 7.90 -8.08 6.84
CA PHE A 147 7.35 -7.44 5.64
C PHE A 147 7.13 -8.36 4.43
N SER A 148 7.19 -9.68 4.61
CA SER A 148 6.94 -10.64 3.53
C SER A 148 5.50 -10.66 3.02
N GLY A 149 4.54 -10.14 3.77
CA GLY A 149 3.12 -10.07 3.36
C GLY A 149 2.43 -11.44 3.22
N THR A 150 2.98 -12.51 3.81
CA THR A 150 2.47 -13.88 3.62
C THR A 150 1.55 -14.40 4.73
N SER A 151 1.24 -13.60 5.75
CA SER A 151 0.36 -14.02 6.86
C SER A 151 -1.09 -14.22 6.35
N PRO A 152 -1.72 -15.37 6.61
CA PRO A 152 -3.12 -15.61 6.22
C PRO A 152 -4.12 -14.62 6.82
N GLU A 153 -3.80 -14.06 7.99
CA GLU A 153 -4.63 -13.10 8.71
C GLU A 153 -4.64 -11.72 8.03
N SER A 154 -3.61 -11.41 7.24
CA SER A 154 -3.51 -10.13 6.54
C SER A 154 -4.72 -9.89 5.63
N ILE A 155 -5.35 -8.72 5.76
CA ILE A 155 -6.43 -8.27 4.87
C ILE A 155 -6.06 -8.36 3.38
N ASN A 156 -4.77 -8.17 3.07
CA ASN A 156 -4.22 -8.27 1.72
C ASN A 156 -4.43 -9.67 1.10
N ASN A 157 -4.50 -10.72 1.93
CA ASN A 157 -4.61 -12.12 1.52
C ASN A 157 -6.04 -12.67 1.56
N ARG A 158 -7.04 -11.83 1.89
CA ARG A 158 -8.44 -12.24 2.06
C ARG A 158 -9.28 -12.06 0.80
N CYS A 159 -8.64 -12.10 -0.37
CA CYS A 159 -9.31 -12.14 -1.67
C CYS A 159 -9.66 -13.56 -2.11
N LYS A 160 -10.45 -13.70 -3.18
CA LYS A 160 -11.01 -15.00 -3.61
C LYS A 160 -9.96 -16.08 -3.85
N THR A 161 -8.81 -15.69 -4.38
CA THR A 161 -7.73 -16.63 -4.67
C THR A 161 -6.73 -16.77 -3.51
N GLY A 162 -6.79 -15.88 -2.53
CA GLY A 162 -5.77 -15.71 -1.51
C GLY A 162 -4.42 -15.20 -2.05
N LEU A 163 -4.34 -14.83 -3.35
CA LEU A 163 -3.11 -14.38 -4.01
C LEU A 163 -3.01 -12.86 -4.00
N SER A 164 -1.98 -12.37 -3.31
CA SER A 164 -1.66 -10.95 -3.20
C SER A 164 -0.21 -10.66 -3.56
N VAL A 165 0.05 -9.42 -3.97
CA VAL A 165 1.39 -8.84 -4.01
C VAL A 165 1.42 -7.67 -3.04
N GLN A 166 2.45 -7.61 -2.20
CA GLN A 166 2.65 -6.53 -1.23
C GLN A 166 3.92 -5.74 -1.59
N PHE A 167 3.82 -4.42 -1.57
CA PHE A 167 4.94 -3.49 -1.70
C PHE A 167 5.18 -2.81 -0.36
N GLU A 168 6.43 -2.78 0.05
CA GLU A 168 6.90 -2.09 1.25
C GLU A 168 8.00 -1.14 0.82
N ILE A 169 7.68 0.16 0.83
CA ILE A 169 8.48 1.20 0.17
C ILE A 169 9.17 2.06 1.23
N SER A 170 10.50 2.17 1.15
CA SER A 170 11.27 2.89 2.17
C SER A 170 10.86 4.36 2.28
N THR A 171 11.06 4.96 3.46
CA THR A 171 10.87 6.41 3.65
C THR A 171 11.70 7.22 2.66
N ALA A 172 12.95 6.82 2.40
CA ALA A 172 13.81 7.47 1.41
C ALA A 172 13.22 7.39 -0.01
N GLN A 173 12.77 6.21 -0.44
CA GLN A 173 12.20 6.02 -1.77
C GLN A 173 10.90 6.82 -1.93
N ARG A 174 10.02 6.83 -0.92
CA ARG A 174 8.79 7.65 -0.93
C ARG A 174 9.12 9.13 -0.94
N LYS A 175 10.08 9.61 -0.13
CA LYS A 175 10.50 11.03 -0.13
C LYS A 175 11.04 11.49 -1.49
N ALA A 176 11.83 10.64 -2.16
CA ALA A 176 12.43 10.95 -3.45
C ALA A 176 11.40 11.25 -4.56
N MET A 177 10.15 10.79 -4.39
CA MET A 177 9.07 10.96 -5.36
C MET A 177 8.39 12.35 -5.31
N PHE A 178 8.65 13.17 -4.30
CA PHE A 178 7.90 14.42 -4.10
C PHE A 178 8.82 15.61 -3.86
N GLY A 179 8.47 16.77 -4.42
CA GLY A 179 9.10 18.05 -4.08
C GLY A 179 8.76 18.50 -2.65
N HIS A 180 7.57 18.16 -2.15
CA HIS A 180 7.14 18.46 -0.78
C HIS A 180 6.57 17.24 -0.07
N PHE A 181 7.31 16.71 0.91
CA PHE A 181 6.91 15.48 1.61
C PHE A 181 6.09 15.73 2.89
N SER A 182 4.97 16.42 2.76
CA SER A 182 3.99 16.64 3.84
C SER A 182 2.59 16.20 3.39
N LEU A 183 1.67 15.97 4.33
CA LEU A 183 0.30 15.55 4.00
C LEU A 183 -0.38 16.47 2.97
N LYS A 184 -0.22 17.80 3.12
CA LYS A 184 -0.79 18.79 2.20
C LYS A 184 0.08 19.07 0.97
N GLY A 185 1.37 18.77 1.04
CA GLY A 185 2.34 19.18 0.03
C GLY A 185 2.62 18.12 -1.04
N ARG A 186 2.37 16.83 -0.77
CA ARG A 186 2.69 15.76 -1.72
C ARG A 186 1.81 15.80 -2.96
N ASP A 187 0.53 16.09 -2.78
CA ASP A 187 -0.38 16.25 -3.91
C ASP A 187 -0.01 17.50 -4.73
N GLY A 188 0.16 17.32 -6.04
CA GLY A 188 0.66 18.35 -6.94
C GLY A 188 2.18 18.59 -6.90
N SER A 189 2.95 17.86 -6.07
CA SER A 189 4.43 17.93 -6.06
C SER A 189 5.10 16.62 -6.47
N GLN A 190 4.36 15.68 -7.07
CA GLN A 190 4.92 14.50 -7.70
C GLN A 190 5.97 14.92 -8.75
N ASN A 191 7.17 14.33 -8.67
CA ASN A 191 8.27 14.64 -9.57
C ASN A 191 8.53 13.49 -10.56
N GLU A 192 9.60 13.60 -11.36
CA GLU A 192 9.94 12.57 -12.34
C GLU A 192 10.14 11.18 -11.72
N VAL A 193 10.74 11.09 -10.52
CA VAL A 193 10.94 9.82 -9.81
C VAL A 193 9.61 9.16 -9.47
N PHE A 194 8.58 9.93 -9.08
CA PHE A 194 7.23 9.40 -8.88
C PHE A 194 6.70 8.76 -10.16
N HIS A 195 6.73 9.50 -11.28
CA HIS A 195 6.17 9.04 -12.53
C HIS A 195 6.91 7.81 -13.08
N GLN A 196 8.25 7.79 -13.00
CA GLN A 196 9.05 6.63 -13.38
C GLN A 196 8.73 5.41 -12.51
N TYR A 197 8.58 5.59 -11.19
CA TYR A 197 8.23 4.51 -10.28
C TYR A 197 6.84 3.95 -10.60
N ILE A 198 5.83 4.82 -10.76
CA ILE A 198 4.47 4.39 -11.14
C ILE A 198 4.46 3.68 -12.49
N ASN A 199 5.22 4.15 -13.48
CA ASN A 199 5.34 3.48 -14.78
C ASN A 199 5.90 2.06 -14.61
N ALA A 200 6.95 1.88 -13.80
CA ALA A 200 7.52 0.57 -13.52
C ALA A 200 6.51 -0.37 -12.84
N VAL A 201 5.74 0.14 -11.87
CA VAL A 201 4.70 -0.67 -11.21
C VAL A 201 3.56 -0.99 -12.17
N LYS A 202 3.07 -0.04 -12.96
CA LYS A 202 2.00 -0.29 -13.95
C LYS A 202 2.42 -1.27 -15.04
N GLU A 203 3.67 -1.22 -15.49
CA GLU A 203 4.25 -2.21 -16.40
C GLU A 203 4.23 -3.61 -15.77
N GLY A 204 4.65 -3.72 -14.50
CA GLY A 204 4.56 -4.96 -13.74
C GLY A 204 3.13 -5.47 -13.60
N ALA A 205 2.17 -4.57 -13.32
CA ALA A 205 0.75 -4.92 -13.21
C ALA A 205 0.18 -5.40 -14.55
N ALA A 206 0.52 -4.74 -15.65
CA ALA A 206 0.11 -5.15 -16.99
C ALA A 206 0.62 -6.55 -17.36
N ALA A 207 1.88 -6.86 -17.00
CA ALA A 207 2.46 -8.18 -17.21
C ALA A 207 1.86 -9.25 -16.28
N ALA A 208 1.51 -8.88 -15.05
CA ALA A 208 1.02 -9.82 -14.03
C ALA A 208 -0.48 -10.15 -14.16
N TYR A 209 -1.30 -9.19 -14.60
CA TYR A 209 -2.77 -9.28 -14.57
C TYR A 209 -3.43 -9.09 -15.95
N GLY A 210 -2.66 -8.86 -17.02
CA GLY A 210 -3.17 -8.38 -18.32
C GLY A 210 -3.33 -6.86 -18.30
N ARG A 211 -3.82 -6.23 -19.38
CA ARG A 211 -4.07 -4.77 -19.42
C ARG A 211 -5.01 -4.37 -18.27
N ALA A 212 -4.40 -3.94 -17.17
CA ALA A 212 -5.01 -3.13 -16.12
C ALA A 212 -5.38 -1.79 -16.74
#